data_AF-A0A496TSP0-F1
#
_entry.id   AF-A0A496TSP0-F1
#
_cell.length_a   1.000
_cell.length_b   1.000
_cell.length_c   1.000
_cell.angle_alpha   90.00
_cell.angle_beta   90.00
_cell.angle_gamma   90.00
#
_symmetry.space_group_name_H-M   'P 1'
#
loop_
_entity.id
_entity.type
_entity.pdbx_description
1 polymer ?
#
loop_
_entity_poly.entity_id
_entity_poly.type
_entity_poly.pdbx_seq_one_letter_code
_entity_poly.pdbx_strand_id
1 'polypeptide(L)'
;MKSKEQIKTSSLLDPERIQLSRESKQGVQLTISGEGSYSKIKIVRAFPLSHPDRYVAFLDDKDEEIGMVKDPKELDPQSRKIVEEELDKRYLVSIIKKIRSIRTDFGTSYWDVDTNRGRRDFVIQGVQDNVV
;
A
#
# COMPACT_ATOMS: atom_id res chain seq x y z
N MET A 1 22.29 25.80 -16.29
CA MET A 1 20.84 25.88 -16.54
C MET A 1 20.35 24.49 -16.91
N LYS A 2 20.03 23.65 -15.91
CA LYS A 2 19.48 22.30 -16.13
C LYS A 2 18.03 22.27 -15.64
N SER A 3 17.23 21.69 -16.51
CA SER A 3 15.78 21.48 -16.53
C SER A 3 15.14 21.22 -15.17
N LYS A 4 14.05 21.96 -14.92
CA LYS A 4 13.07 21.67 -13.86
C LYS A 4 12.45 20.30 -14.12
N GLU A 5 12.57 19.39 -13.15
CA GLU A 5 11.70 18.23 -13.00
C GLU A 5 10.25 18.73 -13.01
N GLN A 6 9.52 18.40 -14.08
CA GLN A 6 8.07 18.53 -14.07
C GLN A 6 7.54 17.35 -13.26
N ILE A 7 7.18 17.62 -12.01
CA ILE A 7 6.36 16.72 -11.22
C ILE A 7 5.04 16.59 -11.98
N LYS A 8 4.86 15.51 -12.75
CA LYS A 8 3.55 15.14 -13.30
C LYS A 8 2.60 15.07 -12.11
N THR A 9 1.62 15.96 -12.08
CA THR A 9 0.54 15.89 -11.10
C THR A 9 -0.20 14.59 -11.37
N SER A 10 -0.12 13.65 -10.44
CA SER A 10 -0.89 12.40 -10.46
C SER A 10 -2.35 12.69 -10.81
N SER A 11 -2.85 12.07 -11.89
CA SER A 11 -4.25 12.19 -12.30
C SER A 11 -5.12 11.38 -11.35
N LEU A 12 -6.06 12.07 -10.70
CA LEU A 12 -7.09 11.41 -9.90
C LEU A 12 -8.09 10.72 -10.83
N LEU A 13 -8.19 9.41 -10.69
CA LEU A 13 -9.16 8.58 -11.38
C LEU A 13 -10.47 8.57 -10.60
N ASP A 14 -11.57 8.58 -11.35
CA ASP A 14 -12.92 8.40 -10.81
C ASP A 14 -13.15 6.90 -10.51
N PRO A 15 -13.40 6.50 -9.25
CA PRO A 15 -13.62 5.11 -8.87
C PRO A 15 -14.74 4.42 -9.65
N GLU A 16 -15.78 5.15 -10.07
CA GLU A 16 -16.91 4.58 -10.82
C GLU A 16 -16.55 4.28 -12.29
N ARG A 17 -15.49 4.91 -12.80
CA ARG A 17 -15.04 4.77 -14.19
C ARG A 17 -13.96 3.72 -14.37
N ILE A 18 -13.44 3.16 -13.28
CA ILE A 18 -12.37 2.17 -13.33
C ILE A 18 -12.81 0.80 -12.83
N GLN A 19 -12.25 -0.24 -13.43
CA GLN A 19 -12.46 -1.62 -13.03
C GLN A 19 -11.15 -2.39 -13.05
N LEU A 20 -10.95 -3.25 -12.06
CA LEU A 20 -9.82 -4.16 -11.98
C LEU A 20 -10.29 -5.60 -12.19
N SER A 21 -9.48 -6.35 -12.93
CA SER A 21 -9.67 -7.78 -13.14
C SER A 21 -8.34 -8.52 -13.04
N ARG A 22 -8.41 -9.81 -12.71
CA ARG A 22 -7.26 -10.72 -12.77
C ARG A 22 -7.38 -11.58 -14.02
N GLU A 23 -6.50 -11.38 -14.98
CA GLU A 23 -6.36 -12.32 -16.09
C GLU A 23 -5.32 -13.39 -15.71
N SER A 24 -5.71 -14.66 -15.81
CA SER A 24 -4.99 -15.84 -15.28
C SER A 24 -3.52 -15.99 -15.69
N LYS A 25 -3.06 -15.24 -16.71
CA LYS A 25 -1.66 -15.23 -17.19
C LYS A 25 -1.03 -13.84 -17.27
N GLN A 26 -1.81 -12.75 -17.14
CA GLN A 26 -1.33 -11.39 -17.40
C GLN A 26 -1.24 -10.50 -16.14
N GLY A 27 -1.56 -11.05 -14.96
CA GLY A 27 -1.55 -10.28 -13.72
C GLY A 27 -2.83 -9.46 -13.56
N VAL A 28 -2.72 -8.30 -12.92
CA VAL A 28 -3.85 -7.38 -12.73
C VAL A 28 -3.97 -6.47 -13.96
N GLN A 29 -5.20 -6.30 -14.43
CA GLN A 29 -5.56 -5.35 -15.48
C GLN A 29 -6.42 -4.24 -14.89
N LEU A 30 -6.17 -3.01 -15.31
CA LEU A 30 -6.98 -1.82 -15.04
C LEU A 30 -7.67 -1.38 -16.33
N THR A 31 -8.99 -1.28 -16.31
CA THR A 31 -9.79 -0.72 -17.41
C THR A 31 -10.36 0.62 -16.98
N ILE A 32 -10.18 1.65 -17.80
CA ILE A 32 -10.69 3.01 -17.60
C ILE A 32 -11.73 3.30 -18.69
N SER A 33 -12.94 3.63 -18.26
CA SER A 33 -14.09 3.87 -19.14
C SER A 33 -13.86 5.03 -20.11
N GLY A 34 -13.75 4.72 -21.40
CA GLY A 34 -13.51 5.68 -22.48
C GLY A 34 -12.04 5.91 -22.85
N GLU A 35 -11.09 5.30 -22.13
CA GLU A 35 -9.65 5.43 -22.40
C GLU A 35 -9.00 4.11 -22.84
N GLY A 36 -9.40 2.98 -22.26
CA GLY A 36 -8.88 1.68 -22.62
C GLY A 36 -8.46 0.83 -21.42
N SER A 37 -7.57 -0.13 -21.64
CA SER A 37 -7.09 -1.05 -20.59
C SER A 37 -5.57 -1.11 -20.52
N TYR A 38 -5.06 -1.26 -19.31
CA TYR A 38 -3.65 -1.41 -18.96
C TYR A 38 -3.45 -2.78 -18.31
N SER A 39 -2.62 -3.62 -18.91
CA SER A 39 -2.31 -4.96 -18.40
C SER A 39 -1.04 -4.94 -17.55
N LYS A 40 -0.84 -5.96 -16.71
CA LYS A 40 0.35 -6.12 -15.83
C LYS A 40 0.61 -4.91 -14.93
N ILE A 41 -0.45 -4.23 -14.50
CA ILE A 41 -0.31 -3.05 -13.67
C ILE A 41 0.17 -3.42 -12.26
N LYS A 42 0.85 -2.46 -11.64
CA LYS A 42 1.32 -2.53 -10.26
C LYS A 42 0.45 -1.60 -9.41
N ILE A 43 0.02 -2.11 -8.25
CA ILE A 43 -0.75 -1.33 -7.27
C ILE A 43 0.19 -0.94 -6.13
N VAL A 44 0.26 0.36 -5.82
CA VAL A 44 1.12 0.91 -4.76
C VAL A 44 0.36 1.91 -3.88
N ARG A 45 0.79 2.03 -2.62
CA ARG A 45 0.38 3.16 -1.78
C ARG A 45 1.06 4.42 -2.29
N ALA A 46 0.28 5.47 -2.51
CA ALA A 46 0.77 6.81 -2.79
C ALA A 46 0.95 7.60 -1.47
N PHE A 47 1.63 8.75 -1.54
CA PHE A 47 1.86 9.62 -0.40
C PHE A 47 0.53 10.24 0.09
N PRO A 48 0.32 10.48 1.41
CA PRO A 48 1.26 10.38 2.53
C PRO A 48 1.27 9.05 3.28
N LEU A 49 2.44 8.65 3.81
CA LEU A 49 2.60 7.48 4.68
C LEU A 49 1.72 7.51 5.94
N SER A 50 1.26 8.70 6.36
CA SER A 50 0.35 8.87 7.51
C SER A 50 -1.06 8.33 7.27
N HIS A 51 -1.45 8.11 6.01
CA HIS A 51 -2.73 7.54 5.63
C HIS A 51 -2.51 6.36 4.68
N PRO A 52 -1.91 5.25 5.14
CA PRO A 52 -1.49 4.15 4.27
C PRO A 52 -2.65 3.42 3.57
N ASP A 53 -3.88 3.60 4.07
CA ASP A 53 -5.08 3.01 3.50
C ASP A 53 -5.79 3.96 2.52
N ARG A 54 -5.24 5.15 2.30
CA ARG A 54 -5.73 6.16 1.35
C ARG A 54 -4.65 6.41 0.30
N TYR A 55 -5.09 6.85 -0.87
CA TYR A 55 -4.28 7.13 -2.04
C TYR A 55 -3.57 5.89 -2.56
N VAL A 56 -4.19 5.24 -3.54
CA VAL A 56 -3.63 4.07 -4.23
C VAL A 56 -3.36 4.45 -5.67
N ALA A 57 -2.09 4.35 -6.06
CA ALA A 57 -1.66 4.60 -7.43
C ALA A 57 -1.52 3.30 -8.20
N PHE A 58 -1.85 3.39 -9.49
CA PHE A 58 -1.69 2.34 -10.48
C PHE A 58 -0.53 2.72 -11.39
N LEU A 59 0.46 1.84 -11.48
CA LEU A 59 1.61 1.99 -12.36
C LEU A 59 1.55 0.95 -13.47
N ASP A 60 2.04 1.28 -14.65
CA ASP A 60 2.21 0.32 -15.73
C ASP A 60 3.41 -0.62 -15.49
N ASP A 61 3.74 -1.45 -16.49
CA ASP A 61 4.86 -2.38 -16.41
C ASP A 61 6.24 -1.70 -16.40
N LYS A 62 6.31 -0.43 -16.80
CA LYS A 62 7.50 0.43 -16.80
C LYS A 62 7.61 1.31 -15.55
N ASP A 63 6.74 1.11 -14.55
CA ASP A 63 6.63 1.94 -13.35
C ASP A 63 6.21 3.39 -13.65
N GLU A 64 5.63 3.67 -14.82
CA GLU A 64 5.00 4.95 -15.11
C GLU A 64 3.59 5.01 -14.51
N GLU A 65 3.27 6.14 -13.90
CA GLU A 65 1.96 6.32 -13.27
C GLU A 65 0.85 6.49 -14.32
N ILE A 66 -0.18 5.64 -14.20
CA ILE A 66 -1.43 5.73 -14.98
C ILE A 66 -2.39 6.72 -14.31
N GLY A 67 -2.49 6.63 -12.99
CA GLY A 67 -3.28 7.51 -12.13
C GLY A 67 -3.50 6.91 -10.75
N MET A 68 -4.30 7.57 -9.92
CA MET A 68 -4.58 7.12 -8.55
C MET A 68 -6.04 7.31 -8.14
N VAL A 69 -6.47 6.54 -7.13
CA VAL A 69 -7.73 6.75 -6.42
C VAL A 69 -7.48 7.20 -4.98
N LYS A 70 -8.31 8.08 -4.44
CA LYS A 70 -8.15 8.60 -3.06
C LYS A 70 -8.51 7.57 -2.00
N ASP A 71 -9.63 6.88 -2.17
CA ASP A 71 -10.09 5.87 -1.22
C ASP A 71 -10.47 4.60 -2.00
N PRO A 72 -9.70 3.50 -1.86
CA PRO A 72 -10.04 2.22 -2.46
C PRO A 72 -11.42 1.68 -2.06
N LYS A 73 -12.02 2.19 -0.99
CA LYS A 73 -13.37 1.83 -0.55
C LYS A 73 -14.47 2.34 -1.48
N GLU A 74 -14.18 3.32 -2.32
CA GLU A 74 -15.09 3.87 -3.34
C GLU A 74 -15.13 3.00 -4.61
N LEU A 75 -14.22 2.03 -4.74
CA LEU A 75 -14.22 1.07 -5.85
C LEU A 75 -15.34 0.04 -5.70
N ASP A 76 -15.73 -0.55 -6.83
CA ASP A 76 -16.60 -1.72 -6.80
C ASP A 76 -15.98 -2.86 -5.96
N PRO A 77 -16.80 -3.76 -5.36
CA PRO A 77 -16.31 -4.76 -4.42
C PRO A 77 -15.22 -5.69 -4.98
N GLN A 78 -15.26 -6.00 -6.27
CA GLN A 78 -14.25 -6.86 -6.91
C GLN A 78 -12.93 -6.10 -7.04
N SER A 79 -12.97 -4.87 -7.55
CA SER A 79 -11.77 -4.05 -7.72
C SER A 79 -11.11 -3.72 -6.40
N ARG A 80 -11.91 -3.36 -5.39
CA ARG A 80 -11.43 -3.14 -4.03
C ARG A 80 -10.68 -4.35 -3.47
N LYS A 81 -11.25 -5.54 -3.63
CA LYS A 81 -10.62 -6.78 -3.15
C LYS A 81 -9.26 -7.02 -3.83
N ILE A 82 -9.16 -6.75 -5.14
CA ILE A 82 -7.89 -6.87 -5.86
C ILE A 82 -6.85 -5.87 -5.33
N VAL A 83 -7.24 -4.62 -5.10
CA VAL A 83 -6.36 -3.60 -4.48
C VAL A 83 -5.85 -4.09 -3.13
N GLU A 84 -6.75 -4.49 -2.23
CA GLU A 84 -6.40 -4.96 -0.89
C GLU A 84 -5.41 -6.15 -0.95
N GLU A 85 -5.67 -7.14 -1.81
CA GLU A 85 -4.79 -8.30 -2.00
C GLU A 85 -3.39 -7.91 -2.54
N GLU A 86 -3.31 -6.99 -3.51
CA GLU A 86 -2.02 -6.56 -4.06
C GLU A 86 -1.20 -5.73 -3.05
N LEU A 87 -1.87 -4.86 -2.28
CA LEU A 87 -1.22 -4.10 -1.22
C LEU A 87 -0.73 -5.03 -0.09
N ASP A 88 -1.53 -6.02 0.30
CA ASP A 88 -1.17 -7.00 1.34
C ASP A 88 0.03 -7.87 0.93
N LYS A 89 0.11 -8.25 -0.35
CA LYS A 89 1.27 -8.96 -0.91
C LYS A 89 2.50 -8.09 -0.91
N ARG A 90 2.36 -6.82 -1.29
CA ARG A 90 3.49 -5.91 -1.50
C ARG A 90 4.11 -5.40 -0.21
N TYR A 91 3.28 -5.01 0.76
CA TYR A 91 3.76 -4.30 1.94
C TYR A 91 3.85 -5.18 3.19
N LEU A 92 3.37 -6.43 3.16
CA LEU A 92 3.49 -7.45 4.22
C LEU A 92 3.31 -6.91 5.66
N VAL A 93 2.48 -5.88 5.83
CA VAL A 93 2.34 -5.20 7.12
C VAL A 93 1.67 -6.17 8.09
N SER A 94 2.36 -6.43 9.21
CA SER A 94 1.81 -7.22 10.30
C SER A 94 1.24 -6.26 11.33
N ILE A 95 -0.08 -6.36 11.55
CA ILE A 95 -0.78 -5.55 12.55
C ILE A 95 -0.70 -6.29 13.87
N ILE A 96 -0.02 -5.70 14.86
CA ILE A 96 -0.01 -6.20 16.23
C ILE A 96 -1.44 -6.12 16.79
N LYS A 97 -1.98 -7.26 17.21
CA LYS A 97 -3.31 -7.40 17.82
C LYS A 97 -3.22 -7.45 19.34
N LYS A 98 -2.14 -8.02 19.88
CA LYS A 98 -1.91 -8.13 21.31
C LYS A 98 -0.42 -8.15 21.62
N ILE A 99 -0.01 -7.44 22.65
CA ILE A 99 1.33 -7.55 23.23
C ILE A 99 1.27 -8.62 24.32
N ARG A 100 2.13 -9.63 24.25
CA ARG A 100 2.20 -10.73 25.23
C ARG A 100 3.21 -10.40 26.31
N SER A 101 4.39 -9.91 25.92
CA SER A 101 5.40 -9.40 26.85
C SER A 101 6.33 -8.41 26.17
N ILE A 102 6.86 -7.47 26.95
CA ILE A 102 7.97 -6.60 26.57
C ILE A 102 9.03 -6.73 27.66
N ARG A 103 10.28 -6.99 27.28
CA ARG A 103 11.42 -6.96 28.19
C ARG A 103 12.42 -5.93 27.67
N THR A 104 12.87 -5.03 28.53
CA THR A 104 13.87 -4.03 28.17
C THR A 104 15.17 -4.31 28.91
N ASP A 105 16.29 -4.29 28.20
CA ASP A 105 17.62 -4.47 28.75
C ASP A 105 18.63 -3.61 27.97
N PHE A 106 19.46 -2.83 28.67
CA PHE A 106 20.47 -1.92 28.08
C PHE A 106 19.99 -1.13 26.83
N GLY A 107 18.81 -0.50 26.90
CA GLY A 107 18.26 0.31 25.78
C GLY A 107 17.74 -0.51 24.59
N THR A 108 17.62 -1.83 24.76
CA THR A 108 17.06 -2.77 23.78
C THR A 108 15.77 -3.36 24.33
N SER A 109 14.69 -3.28 23.55
CA SER A 109 13.38 -3.86 23.90
C SER A 109 13.11 -5.12 23.09
N TYR A 110 12.80 -6.21 23.77
CA TYR A 110 12.40 -7.50 23.22
C TYR A 110 10.89 -7.65 23.33
N TRP A 111 10.22 -7.85 22.20
CA TRP A 111 8.76 -7.92 22.11
C TRP A 111 8.32 -9.33 21.74
N ASP A 112 7.28 -9.83 22.40
CA ASP A 112 6.51 -11.01 22.00
C ASP A 112 5.06 -10.58 21.78
N VAL A 113 4.55 -10.73 20.56
CA VAL A 113 3.25 -10.20 20.15
C VAL A 113 2.46 -11.20 19.33
N ASP A 114 1.13 -11.10 19.42
CA ASP A 114 0.22 -11.73 18.48
C ASP A 114 -0.13 -10.72 17.37
N THR A 115 0.05 -11.11 16.11
CA THR A 115 -0.30 -10.30 14.94
C THR A 115 -1.44 -10.92 14.14
N ASN A 116 -2.01 -10.20 13.18
CA ASN A 116 -2.93 -10.77 12.20
C ASN A 116 -2.31 -11.88 11.33
N ARG A 117 -0.99 -12.09 11.37
CA ARG A 117 -0.26 -13.12 10.64
C ARG A 117 0.43 -14.13 11.57
N GLY A 118 -0.07 -14.28 12.79
CA GLY A 118 0.45 -15.20 13.82
C GLY A 118 1.33 -14.52 14.86
N ARG A 119 1.83 -15.32 15.81
CA ARG A 119 2.74 -14.86 16.87
C ARG A 119 4.11 -14.51 16.30
N ARG A 120 4.69 -13.41 16.74
CA ARG A 120 6.00 -12.91 16.32
C ARG A 120 6.76 -12.35 17.51
N ASP A 121 8.06 -12.56 17.51
CA ASP A 121 9.02 -11.90 18.37
C ASP A 121 9.93 -10.99 17.55
N PHE A 122 10.25 -9.80 18.09
CA PHE A 122 11.16 -8.85 17.45
C PHE A 122 11.88 -7.98 18.48
N VAL A 123 12.97 -7.34 18.05
CA VAL A 123 13.83 -6.52 18.90
C VAL A 123 13.88 -5.10 18.36
N ILE A 124 13.70 -4.12 19.23
CA ILE A 124 13.85 -2.69 18.94
C ILE A 124 15.05 -2.17 19.73
N GLN A 125 16.01 -1.56 19.04
CA GLN A 125 17.12 -0.83 19.67
C GLN A 125 16.87 0.67 19.59
N GLY A 126 17.02 1.38 20.71
CA GLY A 126 16.97 2.84 20.75
C GLY A 126 15.56 3.42 20.91
N VAL A 127 15.04 3.33 22.14
CA VAL A 127 14.06 4.34 22.61
C VAL A 127 14.79 5.12 23.69
N GLN A 128 15.18 6.37 23.39
CA GLN A 128 15.50 7.31 24.47
C GLN A 128 14.20 7.60 25.20
N ASP A 129 14.12 7.17 26.46
CA ASP A 129 13.03 7.51 27.37
C ASP A 129 13.06 9.02 27.64
N ASN A 130 12.40 9.83 26.80
CA ASN A 130 12.02 11.18 27.19
C ASN A 130 10.68 11.09 27.91
N VAL A 131 10.73 10.80 29.20
CA VAL A 131 9.61 11.06 30.10
C VAL A 131 9.60 12.57 30.38
N VAL A 132 8.54 13.26 29.97
CA VAL A 132 8.22 14.64 30.38
C VAL A 132 7.14 14.57 31.44
#